data_AF-A0A8B7DH47-F1
#
_entry.id   AF-A0A8B7DH47-F1
#
_cell.length_a   1.000
_cell.length_b   1.000
_cell.length_c   1.000
_cell.angle_alpha   90.00
_cell.angle_beta   90.00
_cell.angle_gamma   90.00
#
_symmetry.space_group_name_H-M   'P 1'
#
loop_
_entity.id
_entity.type
_entity.pdbx_description
1 polymer ?
#
loop_
_entity_poly.entity_id
_entity_poly.type
_entity_poly.pdbx_seq_one_letter_code
_entity_poly.pdbx_strand_id
1 'polypeptide(L)'
;MEFCASVYAYNCLSSEEIMANKRLESCLSMICGLANKNQNSLLKFLVNLNPSKKSDKESFVFLSIFDCRSKSYGNDNLFIECFYESQSSFTEEIESFVDKQDWRVTINDGKSFLKTAWDCYFVNHFIKSGRKLELLDVYKDILSDDEKNLLIHCSTNVRNVSFNRPIKFNGWKPKNKIEMLYVFFSLYLISKKDFEKNILPWINLCEDLYLYLHDDISFIEDIHEWIRRSNIKKLLIGYRGKYFHNIDALKNIHKLQGFTKS
;
A
#
# COMPACT_ATOMS: atom_id res chain seq x y z
N MET A 1 -12.65 26.38 9.44
CA MET A 1 -14.01 26.30 8.85
C MET A 1 -14.49 24.85 8.75
N GLU A 2 -13.63 23.91 8.38
CA GLU A 2 -13.98 22.48 8.23
C GLU A 2 -14.57 21.85 9.50
N PHE A 3 -14.09 22.22 10.68
CA PHE A 3 -14.67 21.74 11.95
C PHE A 3 -16.15 22.13 12.12
N CYS A 4 -16.49 23.41 12.00
CA CYS A 4 -17.88 23.86 12.12
C CYS A 4 -18.77 23.26 11.03
N ALA A 5 -18.24 23.14 9.80
CA ALA A 5 -18.95 22.49 8.70
C ALA A 5 -19.20 21.00 8.98
N SER A 6 -18.22 20.28 9.53
CA SER A 6 -18.33 18.87 9.92
C SER A 6 -19.35 18.67 11.03
N VAL A 7 -19.31 19.52 12.06
CA VAL A 7 -20.27 19.49 13.18
C VAL A 7 -21.69 19.81 12.69
N TYR A 8 -21.84 20.81 11.83
CA TYR A 8 -23.13 21.14 11.23
C TYR A 8 -23.63 19.98 10.38
N ALA A 9 -22.81 19.47 9.46
CA ALA A 9 -23.15 18.35 8.59
C ALA A 9 -23.60 17.13 9.40
N TYR A 10 -22.82 16.73 10.40
CA TYR A 10 -23.13 15.59 11.26
C TYR A 10 -24.48 15.75 11.99
N ASN A 11 -24.80 16.95 12.50
CA ASN A 11 -26.01 17.19 13.28
C ASN A 11 -27.26 17.47 12.42
N CYS A 12 -27.09 18.15 11.29
CA CYS A 12 -28.16 18.77 10.53
C CYS A 12 -28.45 18.09 9.19
N LEU A 13 -27.50 17.38 8.60
CA LEU A 13 -27.66 16.73 7.30
C LEU A 13 -27.85 15.22 7.43
N SER A 14 -28.50 14.64 6.43
CA SER A 14 -28.52 13.20 6.14
C SER A 14 -27.23 12.75 5.44
N SER A 15 -26.97 11.45 5.42
CA SER A 15 -25.83 10.87 4.70
C SER A 15 -25.87 11.20 3.21
N GLU A 16 -27.05 11.14 2.60
CA GLU A 16 -27.25 11.43 1.18
C GLU A 16 -26.93 12.89 0.85
N GLU A 17 -27.35 13.82 1.71
CA GLU A 17 -27.04 15.25 1.57
C GLU A 17 -25.54 15.54 1.73
N ILE A 18 -24.88 14.85 2.66
CA ILE A 18 -23.43 15.00 2.88
C ILE A 18 -22.66 14.57 1.63
N MET A 19 -22.99 13.39 1.06
CA MET A 19 -22.29 12.87 -0.10
C MET A 19 -22.61 13.60 -1.41
N ALA A 20 -23.84 14.10 -1.57
CA ALA A 20 -24.21 14.91 -2.73
C ALA A 20 -23.44 16.24 -2.77
N ASN A 21 -22.96 16.71 -1.61
CA ASN A 21 -22.27 17.99 -1.49
C ASN A 21 -20.74 17.83 -1.55
N LYS A 22 -20.17 18.00 -2.75
CA LYS A 22 -18.71 17.97 -2.98
C LYS A 22 -17.91 18.91 -2.07
N ARG A 23 -18.51 19.98 -1.53
CA ARG A 23 -17.81 20.89 -0.60
C ARG A 23 -17.54 20.27 0.76
N LEU A 24 -18.25 19.19 1.11
CA LEU A 24 -18.06 18.45 2.36
C LEU A 24 -17.07 17.29 2.23
N GLU A 25 -16.51 17.03 1.04
CA GLU A 25 -15.58 15.92 0.82
C GLU A 25 -14.35 16.01 1.75
N SER A 26 -13.78 17.19 1.92
CA SER A 26 -12.65 17.41 2.85
C SER A 26 -13.05 17.31 4.34
N CYS A 27 -14.35 17.31 4.64
CA CYS A 27 -14.88 17.20 6.00
C CYS A 27 -15.25 15.76 6.37
N LEU A 28 -15.23 14.81 5.42
CA LEU A 28 -15.77 13.46 5.64
C LEU A 28 -15.06 12.70 6.76
N SER A 29 -13.73 12.78 6.84
CA SER A 29 -12.97 12.12 7.90
C SER A 29 -13.34 12.65 9.28
N MET A 30 -13.49 13.97 9.41
CA MET A 30 -13.90 14.60 10.66
C MET A 30 -15.37 14.29 11.01
N ILE A 31 -16.26 14.23 10.02
CA ILE A 31 -17.65 13.76 10.21
C ILE A 31 -17.66 12.31 10.71
N CYS A 32 -16.80 11.44 10.16
CA CYS A 32 -16.63 10.06 10.63
C CYS A 32 -16.07 10.02 12.06
N GLY A 33 -15.11 10.88 12.39
CA GLY A 33 -14.56 11.03 13.74
C GLY A 33 -15.60 11.47 14.77
N LEU A 34 -16.61 12.25 14.38
CA LEU A 34 -17.75 12.58 15.26
C LEU A 34 -18.67 11.38 15.52
N ALA A 35 -18.73 10.41 14.60
CA ALA A 35 -19.47 9.16 14.78
C ALA A 35 -18.75 8.16 15.70
N ASN A 36 -17.43 8.33 15.92
CA ASN A 36 -16.58 7.42 16.67
C ASN A 36 -17.14 7.07 18.06
N LYS A 37 -17.46 5.79 18.31
CA LYS A 37 -18.11 5.34 19.57
C LYS A 37 -17.22 5.41 20.82
N ASN A 38 -15.90 5.54 20.68
CA ASN A 38 -14.98 5.62 21.81
C ASN A 38 -15.26 6.85 22.68
N GLN A 39 -15.53 6.62 23.96
CA GLN A 39 -15.81 7.68 24.94
C GLN A 39 -14.63 8.63 25.16
N ASN A 40 -13.41 8.20 24.80
CA ASN A 40 -12.19 8.99 24.95
C ASN A 40 -11.83 9.81 23.69
N SER A 41 -12.69 9.85 22.67
CA SER A 41 -12.44 10.66 21.46
C SER A 41 -12.56 12.16 21.77
N LEU A 42 -11.47 12.92 21.54
CA LEU A 42 -11.41 14.38 21.76
C LEU A 42 -12.52 15.12 20.99
N LEU A 43 -12.84 14.67 19.76
CA LEU A 43 -13.88 15.28 18.92
C LEU A 43 -15.27 15.21 19.56
N LYS A 44 -15.56 14.15 20.33
CA LYS A 44 -16.82 14.05 21.08
C LYS A 44 -16.88 14.98 22.28
N PHE A 45 -15.75 15.25 22.94
CA PHE A 45 -15.72 16.20 24.05
C PHE A 45 -15.88 17.65 23.60
N LEU A 46 -15.39 17.97 22.40
CA LEU A 46 -15.47 19.32 21.83
C LEU A 46 -16.87 19.67 21.32
N VAL A 47 -17.77 18.70 21.19
CA VAL A 47 -19.09 18.91 20.59
C VAL A 47 -20.17 18.28 21.48
N ASN A 48 -21.09 19.10 22.00
CA ASN A 48 -22.29 18.62 22.69
C ASN A 48 -23.23 17.98 21.65
N LEU A 49 -22.89 16.78 21.18
CA LEU A 49 -23.66 16.03 20.21
C LEU A 49 -24.95 15.55 20.89
N ASN A 50 -26.07 16.10 20.44
CA ASN A 50 -27.39 15.85 21.03
C ASN A 50 -27.67 14.33 20.99
N PRO A 51 -27.74 13.63 22.14
CA PRO A 51 -27.77 12.18 22.21
C PRO A 51 -29.10 11.56 21.74
N SER A 52 -30.04 12.36 21.22
CA SER A 52 -31.35 11.92 20.76
C SER A 52 -31.38 11.44 19.29
N LYS A 53 -30.36 11.76 18.48
CA LYS A 53 -30.19 11.22 17.12
C LYS A 53 -29.21 10.03 17.14
N LYS A 54 -29.61 8.94 17.78
CA LYS A 54 -28.75 7.78 18.10
C LYS A 54 -28.77 6.67 17.05
N SER A 55 -27.67 5.92 17.04
CA SER A 55 -27.34 4.61 16.45
C SER A 55 -27.06 4.47 14.96
N ASP A 56 -27.89 4.96 14.05
CA ASP A 56 -27.82 4.41 12.69
C ASP A 56 -26.77 5.11 11.81
N LYS A 57 -26.40 6.36 12.14
CA LYS A 57 -25.55 7.19 11.28
C LYS A 57 -24.14 6.64 10.99
N GLU A 58 -23.54 5.83 11.86
CA GLU A 58 -22.18 5.31 11.63
C GLU A 58 -22.13 4.31 10.47
N SER A 59 -23.05 3.34 10.43
CA SER A 59 -23.19 2.41 9.30
C SER A 59 -23.52 3.17 8.01
N PHE A 60 -24.44 4.13 8.07
CA PHE A 60 -24.84 4.90 6.89
C PHE A 60 -23.73 5.80 6.33
N VAL A 61 -22.92 6.46 7.16
CA VAL A 61 -21.80 7.31 6.69
C VAL A 61 -20.75 6.47 5.96
N PHE A 62 -20.41 5.29 6.47
CA PHE A 62 -19.51 4.37 5.78
C PHE A 62 -20.11 3.82 4.48
N LEU A 63 -21.38 3.39 4.50
CA LEU A 63 -22.14 3.00 3.31
C LEU A 63 -22.12 4.06 2.21
N SER A 64 -22.17 5.33 2.60
CA SER A 64 -22.21 6.43 1.65
C SER A 64 -20.82 6.79 1.10
N ILE A 65 -19.77 6.66 1.92
CA ILE A 65 -18.36 6.72 1.46
C ILE A 65 -18.07 5.58 0.48
N PHE A 66 -18.65 4.39 0.71
CA PHE A 66 -18.55 3.25 -0.21
C PHE A 66 -19.13 3.54 -1.59
N ASP A 67 -20.32 4.15 -1.65
CA ASP A 67 -20.98 4.51 -2.91
C ASP A 67 -20.22 5.59 -3.69
N CYS A 68 -19.58 6.54 -3.02
CA CYS A 68 -18.79 7.57 -3.70
C CYS A 68 -17.50 7.05 -4.34
N ARG A 69 -16.86 6.01 -3.78
CA ARG A 69 -15.65 5.41 -4.38
C ARG A 69 -15.96 4.58 -5.62
N SER A 70 -17.16 4.00 -5.73
CA SER A 70 -17.59 3.30 -6.95
C SER A 70 -17.54 4.18 -8.22
N LYS A 71 -17.50 5.51 -8.04
CA LYS A 71 -17.49 6.51 -9.12
C LYS A 71 -16.12 7.16 -9.36
N SER A 72 -15.10 6.88 -8.54
CA SER A 72 -13.80 7.56 -8.62
C SER A 72 -12.64 6.62 -8.25
N TYR A 73 -11.81 6.28 -9.24
CA TYR A 73 -10.52 5.62 -9.02
C TYR A 73 -9.60 6.57 -8.23
N GLY A 74 -9.23 6.19 -6.99
CA GLY A 74 -8.24 6.91 -6.19
C GLY A 74 -8.64 7.28 -4.75
N ASN A 75 -9.82 6.88 -4.27
CA ASN A 75 -10.31 7.30 -2.94
C ASN A 75 -9.96 6.36 -1.76
N ASP A 76 -8.96 5.49 -1.94
CA ASP A 76 -8.49 4.52 -0.94
C ASP A 76 -8.05 5.22 0.36
N ASN A 77 -7.35 6.35 0.21
CA ASN A 77 -6.84 7.13 1.32
C ASN A 77 -7.97 7.72 2.18
N LEU A 78 -9.03 8.25 1.55
CA LEU A 78 -10.14 8.83 2.29
C LEU A 78 -10.90 7.77 3.07
N PHE A 79 -11.08 6.57 2.49
CA PHE A 79 -11.69 5.47 3.22
C PHE A 79 -10.84 5.08 4.44
N ILE A 80 -9.53 4.85 4.24
CA ILE A 80 -8.62 4.46 5.32
C ILE A 80 -8.58 5.53 6.42
N GLU A 81 -8.57 6.80 6.04
CA GLU A 81 -8.66 7.94 6.94
C GLU A 81 -9.97 7.93 7.73
N CYS A 82 -11.12 7.83 7.04
CA CYS A 82 -12.43 7.78 7.70
C CYS A 82 -12.54 6.59 8.66
N PHE A 83 -12.06 5.41 8.22
CA PHE A 83 -12.01 4.18 9.01
C PHE A 83 -11.18 4.34 10.29
N TYR A 84 -10.05 5.04 10.18
CA TYR A 84 -9.24 5.39 11.33
C TYR A 84 -9.94 6.39 12.25
N GLU A 85 -10.44 7.51 11.73
CA GLU A 85 -11.03 8.58 12.55
C GLU A 85 -12.28 8.11 13.31
N SER A 86 -13.13 7.29 12.67
CA SER A 86 -14.27 6.67 13.34
C SER A 86 -13.87 5.58 14.33
N GLN A 87 -12.63 5.08 14.27
CA GLN A 87 -12.16 3.90 14.99
C GLN A 87 -13.08 2.68 14.76
N SER A 88 -13.53 2.52 13.52
CA SER A 88 -14.45 1.46 13.16
C SER A 88 -13.76 0.10 13.11
N SER A 89 -14.55 -0.96 13.27
CA SER A 89 -14.12 -2.35 13.02
C SER A 89 -14.76 -2.87 11.74
N PHE A 90 -14.28 -4.01 11.24
CA PHE A 90 -14.91 -4.68 10.10
C PHE A 90 -16.25 -5.30 10.54
N THR A 91 -17.35 -4.76 10.03
CA THR A 91 -18.71 -5.33 10.10
C THR A 91 -19.03 -6.01 8.77
N GLU A 92 -20.08 -6.85 8.69
CA GLU A 92 -20.46 -7.53 7.44
C GLU A 92 -20.60 -6.56 6.25
N GLU A 93 -21.12 -5.36 6.47
CA GLU A 93 -21.24 -4.31 5.45
C GLU A 93 -19.88 -3.81 4.98
N ILE A 94 -18.99 -3.45 5.92
CA ILE A 94 -17.63 -2.96 5.62
C ILE A 94 -16.82 -4.06 4.93
N GLU A 95 -16.95 -5.29 5.40
CA GLU A 95 -16.33 -6.48 4.82
C GLU A 95 -16.74 -6.67 3.36
N SER A 96 -18.05 -6.61 3.08
CA SER A 96 -18.58 -6.77 1.72
C SER A 96 -18.02 -5.72 0.74
N PHE A 97 -17.67 -4.54 1.24
CA PHE A 97 -17.01 -3.52 0.44
C PHE A 97 -15.52 -3.79 0.28
N VAL A 98 -14.85 -4.08 1.39
CA VAL A 98 -13.42 -4.37 1.43
C VAL A 98 -13.08 -5.52 0.49
N ASP A 99 -13.93 -6.55 0.40
CA ASP A 99 -13.76 -7.71 -0.48
C ASP A 99 -13.93 -7.44 -1.98
N LYS A 100 -14.58 -6.33 -2.35
CA LYS A 100 -14.77 -5.94 -3.75
C LYS A 100 -13.58 -5.15 -4.31
N GLN A 101 -12.56 -4.91 -3.49
CA GLN A 101 -11.50 -3.95 -3.81
C GLN A 101 -10.10 -4.55 -3.67
N ASP A 102 -9.23 -4.12 -4.58
CA ASP A 102 -7.81 -4.46 -4.58
C ASP A 102 -7.03 -3.45 -3.73
N TRP A 103 -6.86 -3.75 -2.45
CA TRP A 103 -6.24 -2.83 -1.50
C TRP A 103 -4.73 -2.74 -1.67
N ARG A 104 -4.25 -1.50 -1.67
CA ARG A 104 -2.84 -1.16 -1.86
C ARG A 104 -2.33 -0.34 -0.70
N VAL A 105 -1.10 -0.62 -0.27
CA VAL A 105 -0.38 0.15 0.75
C VAL A 105 0.88 0.71 0.13
N THR A 106 1.09 2.02 0.24
CA THR A 106 2.27 2.70 -0.28
C THR A 106 3.10 3.30 0.85
N ILE A 107 4.42 3.05 0.82
CA ILE A 107 5.42 3.67 1.70
C ILE A 107 6.31 4.57 0.84
N ASN A 108 6.30 5.88 1.09
CA ASN A 108 7.04 6.87 0.30
C ASN A 108 7.48 8.08 1.15
N ASP A 109 8.44 8.87 0.65
CA ASP A 109 8.99 10.04 1.36
C ASP A 109 7.97 11.15 1.66
N GLY A 110 6.88 11.24 0.90
CA GLY A 110 5.84 12.25 1.08
C GLY A 110 4.76 11.87 2.10
N LYS A 111 4.85 10.67 2.68
CA LYS A 111 3.82 10.16 3.59
C LYS A 111 4.05 10.71 5.00
N SER A 112 3.03 11.39 5.53
CA SER A 112 3.08 11.88 6.91
C SER A 112 2.99 10.74 7.92
N PHE A 113 3.50 10.98 9.13
CA PHE A 113 3.35 10.06 10.26
C PHE A 113 1.89 9.65 10.48
N LEU A 114 0.96 10.61 10.39
CA LEU A 114 -0.47 10.38 10.56
C LEU A 114 -1.02 9.41 9.51
N LYS A 115 -0.66 9.58 8.22
CA LYS A 115 -1.07 8.65 7.16
C LYS A 115 -0.48 7.25 7.37
N THR A 116 0.75 7.14 7.87
CA THR A 116 1.34 5.84 8.23
C THR A 116 0.56 5.17 9.36
N ALA A 117 0.11 5.94 10.37
CA ALA A 117 -0.71 5.41 11.45
C ALA A 117 -2.07 4.91 10.96
N TRP A 118 -2.71 5.62 10.03
CA TRP A 118 -3.97 5.17 9.41
C TRP A 118 -3.81 3.83 8.68
N ASP A 119 -2.76 3.70 7.87
CA ASP A 119 -2.45 2.44 7.20
C ASP A 119 -2.16 1.31 8.18
N CYS A 120 -1.37 1.56 9.23
CA CYS A 120 -1.13 0.57 10.29
C CYS A 120 -2.43 0.07 10.90
N TYR A 121 -3.35 0.98 11.23
CA TYR A 121 -4.64 0.62 11.79
C TYR A 121 -5.46 -0.22 10.80
N PHE A 122 -5.63 0.25 9.56
CA PHE A 122 -6.39 -0.46 8.55
C PHE A 122 -5.81 -1.86 8.28
N VAL A 123 -4.49 -1.96 8.04
CA VAL A 123 -3.82 -3.24 7.75
C VAL A 123 -3.95 -4.22 8.91
N ASN A 124 -3.86 -3.74 10.15
CA ASN A 124 -4.07 -4.60 11.34
C ASN A 124 -5.46 -5.25 11.33
N HIS A 125 -6.51 -4.50 10.98
CA HIS A 125 -7.87 -5.05 10.86
C HIS A 125 -8.01 -5.95 9.63
N PHE A 126 -7.45 -5.52 8.50
CA PHE A 126 -7.52 -6.22 7.23
C PHE A 126 -6.87 -7.62 7.31
N ILE A 127 -5.64 -7.71 7.81
CA ILE A 127 -4.92 -8.98 7.93
C ILE A 127 -5.58 -9.89 8.97
N LYS A 128 -6.04 -9.35 10.11
CA LYS A 128 -6.75 -10.14 11.15
C LYS A 128 -8.02 -10.80 10.61
N SER A 129 -8.64 -10.20 9.60
CA SER A 129 -9.81 -10.77 8.94
C SER A 129 -9.49 -11.88 7.93
N GLY A 130 -8.23 -12.28 7.80
CA GLY A 130 -7.77 -13.32 6.88
C GLY A 130 -7.58 -12.86 5.44
N ARG A 131 -7.83 -11.57 5.16
CA ARG A 131 -7.74 -10.98 3.81
C ARG A 131 -6.29 -10.67 3.44
N LYS A 132 -5.99 -10.82 2.14
CA LYS A 132 -4.65 -10.65 1.56
C LYS A 132 -4.60 -9.36 0.75
N LEU A 133 -3.63 -8.49 1.02
CA LEU A 133 -3.46 -7.22 0.32
C LEU A 133 -3.08 -7.47 -1.13
N GLU A 134 -3.57 -6.64 -2.05
CA GLU A 134 -3.21 -6.77 -3.46
C GLU A 134 -1.76 -6.36 -3.69
N LEU A 135 -1.37 -5.16 -3.21
CA LEU A 135 -0.07 -4.59 -3.52
C LEU A 135 0.53 -3.84 -2.32
N LEU A 136 1.81 -4.12 -2.06
CA LEU A 136 2.68 -3.30 -1.20
C LEU A 136 3.71 -2.59 -2.08
N ASP A 137 3.62 -1.27 -2.14
CA ASP A 137 4.52 -0.40 -2.90
C ASP A 137 5.49 0.36 -1.99
N VAL A 138 6.79 0.27 -2.26
CA VAL A 138 7.84 0.93 -1.48
C VAL A 138 8.67 1.83 -2.40
N TYR A 139 8.53 3.14 -2.21
CA TYR A 139 9.22 4.21 -2.96
C TYR A 139 10.25 4.95 -2.09
N LYS A 140 10.77 4.28 -1.06
CA LYS A 140 11.62 4.87 -0.03
C LYS A 140 12.79 3.94 0.31
N ASP A 141 13.95 4.53 0.56
CA ASP A 141 15.21 3.83 0.88
C ASP A 141 15.51 3.80 2.39
N ILE A 142 15.10 4.83 3.13
CA ILE A 142 15.24 4.94 4.59
C ILE A 142 13.86 4.92 5.25
N LEU A 143 13.55 3.86 5.98
CA LEU A 143 12.27 3.73 6.69
C LEU A 143 12.38 4.18 8.15
N SER A 144 11.35 4.87 8.64
CA SER A 144 11.09 5.04 10.07
C SER A 144 10.73 3.70 10.72
N ASP A 145 10.71 3.63 12.05
CA ASP A 145 10.36 2.38 12.73
C ASP A 145 8.90 1.97 12.49
N ASP A 146 7.97 2.93 12.40
CA ASP A 146 6.57 2.66 12.04
C ASP A 146 6.44 2.16 10.60
N GLU A 147 7.18 2.75 9.66
CA GLU A 147 7.17 2.31 8.25
C GLU A 147 7.77 0.91 8.10
N LYS A 148 8.83 0.58 8.87
CA LYS A 148 9.37 -0.79 8.92
C LYS A 148 8.32 -1.75 9.46
N ASN A 149 7.65 -1.40 10.56
CA ASN A 149 6.61 -2.23 11.15
C ASN A 149 5.45 -2.45 10.17
N LEU A 150 5.01 -1.39 9.47
CA LEU A 150 3.99 -1.47 8.44
C LEU A 150 4.42 -2.41 7.30
N LEU A 151 5.64 -2.24 6.78
CA LEU A 151 6.20 -3.10 5.73
C LEU A 151 6.21 -4.57 6.16
N ILE A 152 6.72 -4.84 7.36
CA ILE A 152 6.79 -6.20 7.91
C ILE A 152 5.39 -6.77 8.04
N HIS A 153 4.43 -6.00 8.57
CA HIS A 153 3.08 -6.48 8.77
C HIS A 153 2.38 -6.80 7.44
N CYS A 154 2.42 -5.86 6.47
CA CYS A 154 1.90 -6.07 5.12
C CYS A 154 2.52 -7.30 4.45
N SER A 155 3.83 -7.52 4.61
CA SER A 155 4.54 -8.64 3.98
C SER A 155 4.06 -10.03 4.42
N THR A 156 3.35 -10.11 5.55
CA THR A 156 2.81 -11.39 6.03
C THR A 156 1.60 -11.86 5.22
N ASN A 157 0.87 -10.95 4.55
CA ASN A 157 -0.31 -11.33 3.79
C ASN A 157 -0.55 -10.38 2.60
N VAL A 158 0.36 -10.41 1.62
CA VAL A 158 0.29 -9.60 0.40
C VAL A 158 0.49 -10.45 -0.85
N ARG A 159 -0.19 -10.13 -1.94
CA ARG A 159 -0.04 -10.80 -3.24
C ARG A 159 1.17 -10.28 -3.98
N ASN A 160 1.28 -8.96 -4.13
CA ASN A 160 2.32 -8.34 -4.94
C ASN A 160 3.16 -7.36 -4.13
N VAL A 161 4.46 -7.32 -4.39
CA VAL A 161 5.39 -6.39 -3.73
C VAL A 161 6.20 -5.64 -4.77
N SER A 162 6.38 -4.35 -4.57
CA SER A 162 7.10 -3.47 -5.47
C SER A 162 8.13 -2.62 -4.72
N PHE A 163 9.38 -2.70 -5.16
CA PHE A 163 10.47 -1.86 -4.67
C PHE A 163 10.92 -0.91 -5.78
N ASN A 164 10.71 0.38 -5.57
CA ASN A 164 11.10 1.42 -6.53
C ASN A 164 12.42 2.10 -6.15
N ARG A 165 12.97 1.77 -4.98
CA ARG A 165 14.28 2.22 -4.52
C ARG A 165 15.00 1.09 -3.77
N PRO A 166 16.34 1.03 -3.85
CA PRO A 166 17.15 0.17 -3.00
C PRO A 166 16.86 0.47 -1.52
N ILE A 167 16.50 -0.58 -0.76
CA ILE A 167 16.08 -0.47 0.63
C ILE A 167 16.94 -1.39 1.52
N LYS A 168 17.19 -0.98 2.76
CA LYS A 168 17.93 -1.76 3.76
C LYS A 168 17.00 -2.29 4.85
N PHE A 169 16.92 -3.62 5.00
CA PHE A 169 16.04 -4.28 5.98
C PHE A 169 16.71 -4.66 7.31
N ASN A 170 17.95 -4.23 7.54
CA ASN A 170 18.68 -4.45 8.81
C ASN A 170 18.63 -5.89 9.36
N GLY A 171 18.64 -6.89 8.48
CA GLY A 171 18.67 -8.31 8.85
C GLY A 171 17.30 -9.00 8.88
N TRP A 172 16.20 -8.25 8.79
CA TRP A 172 14.89 -8.84 8.56
C TRP A 172 14.78 -9.45 7.15
N LYS A 173 14.00 -10.53 7.03
CA LYS A 173 13.73 -11.23 5.76
C LYS A 173 12.25 -11.59 5.67
N PRO A 174 11.65 -11.51 4.46
CA PRO A 174 10.31 -12.03 4.21
C PRO A 174 10.26 -13.54 4.42
N LYS A 175 9.07 -14.06 4.73
CA LYS A 175 8.84 -15.51 4.97
C LYS A 175 7.75 -16.09 4.07
N ASN A 176 6.80 -15.27 3.66
CA ASN A 176 5.60 -15.73 2.98
C ASN A 176 5.76 -15.59 1.47
N LYS A 177 5.20 -16.55 0.72
CA LYS A 177 5.21 -16.49 -0.74
C LYS A 177 4.36 -15.33 -1.22
N ILE A 178 4.83 -14.69 -2.28
CA ILE A 178 4.12 -13.64 -3.00
C ILE A 178 3.89 -14.10 -4.44
N GLU A 179 2.85 -13.59 -5.07
CA GLU A 179 2.54 -13.89 -6.47
C GLU A 179 3.55 -13.17 -7.36
N MET A 180 3.77 -11.87 -7.13
CA MET A 180 4.62 -11.08 -7.99
C MET A 180 5.57 -10.15 -7.23
N LEU A 181 6.82 -10.11 -7.69
CA LEU A 181 7.81 -9.14 -7.26
C LEU A 181 8.16 -8.18 -8.40
N TYR A 182 8.04 -6.89 -8.12
CA TYR A 182 8.52 -5.82 -8.97
C TYR A 182 9.70 -5.11 -8.31
N VAL A 183 10.77 -4.90 -9.06
CA VAL A 183 11.96 -4.16 -8.61
C VAL A 183 12.33 -3.17 -9.71
N PHE A 184 12.16 -1.88 -9.43
CA PHE A 184 12.39 -0.78 -10.37
C PHE A 184 13.60 0.05 -9.97
N PHE A 185 14.79 -0.50 -10.17
CA PHE A 185 16.06 0.14 -9.84
C PHE A 185 16.77 0.72 -11.06
N SER A 186 16.08 0.95 -12.17
CA SER A 186 16.68 1.54 -13.39
C SER A 186 17.32 2.90 -13.15
N LEU A 187 16.87 3.65 -12.15
CA LEU A 187 17.39 4.97 -11.79
C LEU A 187 18.28 4.97 -10.54
N TYR A 188 18.51 3.80 -9.93
CA TYR A 188 19.19 3.71 -8.64
C TYR A 188 20.24 2.60 -8.65
N LEU A 189 21.50 2.97 -8.45
CA LEU A 189 22.58 2.01 -8.30
C LEU A 189 22.47 1.28 -6.96
N ILE A 190 22.62 -0.05 -6.99
CA ILE A 190 22.65 -0.90 -5.80
C ILE A 190 23.90 -1.80 -5.86
N SER A 191 24.54 -2.01 -4.71
CA SER A 191 25.69 -2.92 -4.64
C SER A 191 25.23 -4.39 -4.71
N LYS A 192 26.10 -5.29 -5.20
CA LYS A 192 25.84 -6.74 -5.19
C LYS A 192 25.43 -7.23 -3.80
N LYS A 193 26.17 -6.80 -2.77
CA LYS A 193 25.95 -7.18 -1.37
C LYS A 193 24.57 -6.73 -0.87
N ASP A 194 24.16 -5.51 -1.19
CA ASP A 194 22.85 -4.99 -0.77
C ASP A 194 21.72 -5.66 -1.53
N PHE A 195 21.91 -5.95 -2.82
CA PHE A 195 20.93 -6.71 -3.61
C PHE A 195 20.72 -8.11 -3.04
N GLU A 196 21.81 -8.84 -2.81
CA GLU A 196 21.79 -10.18 -2.24
C GLU A 196 21.16 -10.20 -0.84
N LYS A 197 21.47 -9.20 0.00
CA LYS A 197 20.95 -9.14 1.36
C LYS A 197 19.46 -8.77 1.40
N ASN A 198 19.02 -7.84 0.55
CA ASN A 198 17.71 -7.18 0.71
C ASN A 198 16.68 -7.62 -0.33
N ILE A 199 17.08 -8.00 -1.55
CA ILE A 199 16.16 -8.31 -2.66
C ILE A 199 16.09 -9.81 -2.95
N LEU A 200 17.22 -10.51 -2.93
CA LEU A 200 17.24 -11.96 -3.18
C LEU A 200 16.28 -12.76 -2.28
N PRO A 201 16.08 -12.44 -0.98
CA PRO A 201 15.08 -13.12 -0.17
C PRO A 201 13.66 -13.04 -0.74
N TRP A 202 13.30 -11.95 -1.40
CA TRP A 202 11.99 -11.79 -2.06
C TRP A 202 11.90 -12.56 -3.37
N ILE A 203 12.98 -12.57 -4.17
CA ILE A 203 13.04 -13.35 -5.43
C ILE A 203 12.80 -14.84 -5.14
N ASN A 204 13.33 -15.34 -4.03
CA ASN A 204 13.15 -16.75 -3.63
C ASN A 204 11.72 -17.08 -3.17
N LEU A 205 10.88 -16.07 -2.96
CA LEU A 205 9.50 -16.22 -2.47
C LEU A 205 8.44 -15.81 -3.50
N CYS A 206 8.82 -15.24 -4.65
CA CYS A 206 7.88 -14.84 -5.68
C CYS A 206 7.67 -15.93 -6.73
N GLU A 207 6.49 -15.93 -7.36
CA GLU A 207 6.23 -16.78 -8.53
C GLU A 207 6.61 -16.07 -9.82
N ASP A 208 6.28 -14.79 -9.93
CA ASP A 208 6.59 -13.93 -11.08
C ASP A 208 7.56 -12.81 -10.68
N LEU A 209 8.51 -12.49 -11.56
CA LEU A 209 9.57 -11.51 -11.31
C LEU A 209 9.69 -10.49 -12.44
N TYR A 210 9.63 -9.22 -12.07
CA TYR A 210 9.85 -8.06 -12.93
C TYR A 210 10.99 -7.22 -12.37
N LEU A 211 12.11 -7.16 -13.08
CA LEU A 211 13.36 -6.60 -12.58
C LEU A 211 13.90 -5.57 -13.58
N TYR A 212 13.84 -4.30 -13.23
CA TYR A 212 14.40 -3.21 -14.02
C TYR A 212 15.65 -2.69 -13.31
N LEU A 213 16.80 -2.79 -13.97
CA LEU A 213 18.11 -2.61 -13.37
C LEU A 213 18.82 -1.41 -13.96
N HIS A 214 19.58 -0.72 -13.12
CA HIS A 214 20.49 0.34 -13.57
C HIS A 214 21.56 -0.24 -14.50
N ASP A 215 21.93 0.51 -15.54
CA ASP A 215 22.85 0.07 -16.60
C ASP A 215 24.28 -0.21 -16.10
N ASP A 216 24.65 0.45 -14.99
CA ASP A 216 25.96 0.32 -14.35
C ASP A 216 26.08 -0.88 -13.38
N ILE A 217 25.03 -1.69 -13.23
CA ILE A 217 25.14 -2.93 -12.47
C ILE A 217 26.12 -3.88 -13.16
N SER A 218 27.15 -4.32 -12.40
CA SER A 218 28.23 -5.18 -12.89
C SER A 218 28.06 -6.67 -12.55
N PHE A 219 27.01 -7.02 -11.79
CA PHE A 219 26.77 -8.37 -11.26
C PHE A 219 25.53 -9.04 -11.88
N ILE A 220 25.23 -8.74 -13.15
CA ILE A 220 24.08 -9.32 -13.86
C ILE A 220 24.18 -10.85 -14.01
N GLU A 221 25.40 -11.39 -14.08
CA GLU A 221 25.65 -12.84 -14.11
C GLU A 221 25.26 -13.52 -12.79
N ASP A 222 25.50 -12.85 -11.66
CA ASP A 222 25.07 -13.34 -10.36
C ASP A 222 23.54 -13.34 -10.27
N ILE A 223 22.89 -12.28 -10.77
CA ILE A 223 21.42 -12.19 -10.86
C ILE A 223 20.86 -13.34 -11.70
N HIS A 224 21.47 -13.62 -12.85
CA HIS A 224 21.12 -14.77 -13.68
C HIS A 224 21.19 -16.07 -12.87
N GLU A 225 22.29 -16.33 -12.18
CA GLU A 225 22.47 -17.56 -11.42
C GLU A 225 21.50 -17.68 -10.23
N TRP A 226 21.21 -16.56 -9.56
CA TRP A 226 20.20 -16.51 -8.50
C TRP A 226 18.81 -16.88 -9.04
N ILE A 227 18.36 -16.23 -10.12
CA ILE A 227 17.04 -16.48 -10.72
C ILE A 227 16.94 -17.91 -11.26
N ARG A 228 18.01 -18.44 -11.87
CA ARG A 228 18.07 -19.83 -12.36
C ARG A 228 17.83 -20.86 -11.25
N ARG A 229 18.21 -20.55 -10.00
CA ARG A 229 18.00 -21.40 -8.82
C ARG A 229 16.64 -21.18 -8.16
N SER A 230 15.91 -20.15 -8.55
CA SER A 230 14.57 -19.83 -8.06
C SER A 230 13.50 -20.48 -8.93
N ASN A 231 12.30 -20.67 -8.39
CA ASN A 231 11.18 -21.29 -9.10
C ASN A 231 10.27 -20.25 -9.77
N ILE A 232 10.86 -19.39 -10.62
CA ILE A 232 10.16 -18.29 -11.29
C ILE A 232 9.39 -18.81 -12.51
N LYS A 233 8.08 -18.52 -12.57
CA LYS A 233 7.18 -18.90 -13.66
C LYS A 233 7.21 -17.88 -14.80
N LYS A 234 7.10 -16.59 -14.49
CA LYS A 234 7.24 -15.50 -15.46
C LYS A 234 8.36 -14.55 -15.07
N LEU A 235 9.12 -14.14 -16.08
CA LEU A 235 10.29 -13.29 -15.91
C LEU A 235 10.27 -12.15 -16.92
N LEU A 236 10.52 -10.94 -16.44
CA LEU A 236 10.90 -9.81 -17.28
C LEU A 236 12.08 -9.08 -16.63
N ILE A 237 13.18 -8.94 -17.37
CA ILE A 237 14.34 -8.17 -16.93
C ILE A 237 14.59 -7.03 -17.91
N GLY A 238 14.59 -5.80 -17.41
CA GLY A 238 15.04 -4.61 -18.14
C GLY A 238 16.46 -4.24 -17.71
N TYR A 239 17.42 -4.20 -18.63
CA TYR A 239 18.81 -3.83 -18.36
C TYR A 239 19.49 -3.29 -19.63
N ARG A 240 20.16 -2.14 -19.57
CA ARG A 240 20.85 -1.49 -20.71
C ARG A 240 19.97 -1.29 -21.92
N GLY A 241 18.75 -0.80 -21.67
CA GLY A 241 17.74 -0.56 -22.71
C GLY A 241 17.20 -1.83 -23.39
N LYS A 242 17.52 -3.02 -22.87
CA LYS A 242 17.05 -4.31 -23.41
C LYS A 242 16.10 -5.00 -22.45
N TYR A 243 15.19 -5.78 -23.01
CA TYR A 243 14.19 -6.56 -22.28
C TYR A 243 14.43 -8.06 -22.51
N PHE A 244 14.45 -8.83 -21.42
CA PHE A 244 14.65 -10.28 -21.43
C PHE A 244 13.43 -10.95 -20.79
N HIS A 245 12.75 -11.81 -21.55
CA HIS A 245 11.51 -12.49 -21.11
C HIS A 245 11.71 -13.91 -20.57
N ASN A 246 12.95 -14.40 -20.57
CA ASN A 246 13.33 -15.69 -20.02
C ASN A 246 14.82 -15.68 -19.63
N ILE A 247 15.23 -16.69 -18.84
CA ILE A 247 16.57 -16.76 -18.28
C ILE A 247 17.64 -17.04 -19.35
N ASP A 248 17.31 -17.81 -20.40
CA ASP A 248 18.23 -18.16 -21.48
C ASP A 248 18.62 -16.94 -22.32
N ALA A 249 17.69 -15.98 -22.49
CA ALA A 249 17.95 -14.72 -23.17
C ALA A 249 18.98 -13.86 -22.42
N LEU A 250 18.99 -13.93 -21.09
CA LEU A 250 19.93 -13.18 -20.24
C LEU A 250 21.36 -13.75 -20.32
N LYS A 251 21.52 -15.06 -20.54
CA LYS A 251 22.82 -15.76 -20.64
C LYS A 251 23.73 -15.20 -21.74
N ASN A 252 23.17 -14.62 -22.80
CA ASN A 252 23.93 -14.12 -23.97
C ASN A 252 24.22 -12.60 -23.92
N ILE A 253 24.08 -11.94 -22.76
CA ILE A 253 24.30 -10.49 -22.62
C ILE A 253 25.64 -10.02 -23.20
N HIS A 254 26.73 -10.77 -23.02
CA HIS A 254 28.05 -10.40 -23.55
C HIS A 254 28.16 -10.49 -25.07
N LYS A 255 27.44 -11.43 -25.70
CA LYS A 255 27.41 -11.55 -27.17
C LYS A 255 26.68 -10.38 -27.82
N LEU A 256 25.74 -9.78 -27.10
CA LEU A 256 24.97 -8.61 -27.52
C LEU A 256 25.75 -7.28 -27.39
N GLN A 257 26.93 -7.28 -26.78
CA GLN A 257 27.81 -6.11 -26.60
C GLN A 257 28.85 -5.96 -27.73
N GLY A 258 28.91 -6.92 -28.67
CA GLY A 258 29.85 -6.88 -29.81
C GLY A 258 29.52 -5.87 -30.91
N PHE A 259 28.48 -5.04 -30.77
CA PHE A 259 28.01 -4.12 -31.82
C PHE A 259 28.11 -2.62 -31.49
N THR A 260 28.70 -2.25 -30.35
CA THR A 260 28.93 -0.83 -30.02
C THR A 260 30.38 -0.61 -29.57
N LYS A 261 31.29 -0.74 -30.52
CA LYS A 261 32.53 0.05 -30.55
C LYS A 261 32.61 0.70 -31.93
N SER A 262 32.08 1.92 -32.02
CA SER A 262 32.39 2.88 -33.06
C SER A 262 33.01 4.09 -32.38
#